data_AF-A0A381YBB5-F1
#
_entry.id   AF-A0A381YBB5-F1
#
_cell.length_a   1.000
_cell.length_b   1.000
_cell.length_c   1.000
_cell.angle_alpha   90.00
_cell.angle_beta   90.00
_cell.angle_gamma   90.00
#
_symmetry.space_group_name_H-M   'P 1'
#
loop_
_entity.id
_entity.type
_entity.pdbx_description
1 polymer ?
#
loop_
_entity_poly.entity_id
_entity_poly.type
_entity_poly.pdbx_seq_one_letter_code
_entity_poly.pdbx_strand_id
1 'polypeptide(L)' 'MILLRRTFNPLVLLMVLVGFAFSDVTVSLDDVEVDGYTADIIVPVSLSNPSDGVGGFQFDVIALPA' A
#
# COMPACT_ATOMS: atom_id res chain seq x y z
N MET A 1 -6.11 -26.31 34.66
CA MET A 1 -5.54 -26.39 33.29
C MET A 1 -6.59 -26.34 32.17
N ILE A 2 -7.87 -26.72 32.40
CA ILE A 2 -8.93 -26.68 31.37
C ILE A 2 -9.30 -25.25 30.94
N LEU A 3 -9.34 -24.28 31.87
CA LEU A 3 -9.60 -22.87 31.52
C LEU A 3 -8.52 -22.29 30.59
N LEU A 4 -7.24 -22.57 30.87
CA LEU A 4 -6.11 -22.05 30.09
C LEU A 4 -6.16 -22.53 28.63
N ARG A 5 -6.53 -23.79 28.38
CA ARG A 5 -6.75 -24.31 27.02
C ARG A 5 -7.94 -23.67 26.30
N ARG A 6 -9.00 -23.31 27.05
CA ARG A 6 -10.26 -22.78 26.50
C ARG A 6 -10.17 -21.29 26.15
N THR A 7 -9.31 -20.53 26.84
CA THR A 7 -9.04 -19.12 26.54
C THR A 7 -7.86 -18.92 25.60
N PHE A 8 -6.85 -19.80 25.61
CA PHE A 8 -5.69 -19.68 24.73
C PHE A 8 -6.05 -19.76 23.24
N ASN A 9 -6.95 -20.68 22.86
CA ASN A 9 -7.34 -20.86 21.46
C ASN A 9 -8.08 -19.65 20.84
N PRO A 10 -9.09 -19.04 21.51
CA PRO A 10 -9.74 -17.84 20.97
C PRO A 10 -8.84 -16.59 21.01
N LEU A 11 -7.91 -16.49 21.97
CA LEU A 11 -7.01 -15.33 22.08
C LEU A 11 -5.94 -15.34 20.97
N VAL A 12 -5.42 -16.52 20.63
CA VAL A 12 -4.54 -16.70 19.46
C VAL A 12 -5.29 -16.40 18.16
N LEU A 13 -6.53 -16.87 18.02
CA LEU A 13 -7.37 -16.57 16.85
C LEU A 13 -7.64 -15.06 16.70
N LEU A 14 -7.89 -14.37 17.82
CA LEU A 14 -8.09 -12.92 17.86
C LEU A 14 -6.82 -12.16 17.45
N MET A 15 -5.64 -12.58 17.92
CA MET A 15 -4.37 -11.95 17.50
C MET A 15 -4.09 -12.13 16.00
N VAL A 16 -4.42 -13.29 15.43
CA VAL A 16 -4.30 -13.52 13.98
C VAL A 16 -5.25 -12.61 13.18
N LEU A 17 -6.48 -12.41 13.67
CA LEU A 17 -7.44 -11.47 13.07
C LEU A 17 -6.99 -10.01 13.16
N VAL A 18 -6.37 -9.60 14.28
CA VAL A 18 -5.82 -8.25 14.47
C VAL A 18 -4.53 -8.04 13.66
N GLY A 19 -3.78 -9.11 13.38
CA GLY A 19 -2.52 -9.09 12.63
C GLY A 19 -2.65 -8.83 11.13
N PHE A 20 -3.87 -8.82 10.58
CA PHE A 20 -4.14 -8.23 9.27
C PHE A 20 -4.12 -6.71 9.41
N ALA A 21 -2.94 -6.15 9.68
CA ALA A 21 -2.68 -4.73 9.57
C ALA A 21 -2.92 -4.36 8.10
N PHE A 22 -4.01 -3.64 7.85
CA PHE A 22 -4.23 -3.00 6.55
C PHE A 22 -3.02 -2.12 6.27
N SER A 23 -2.40 -2.25 5.09
CA SER A 23 -1.41 -1.29 4.66
C SER A 23 -2.14 0.03 4.43
N ASP A 24 -2.03 0.95 5.37
CA ASP A 24 -2.55 2.32 5.27
C ASP A 24 -1.60 3.12 4.37
N VAL A 25 -1.48 2.67 3.12
CA VAL A 25 -0.65 3.30 2.10
C VAL A 25 -1.49 3.54 0.88
N THR A 26 -1.55 4.80 0.46
CA THR A 26 -2.21 5.20 -0.78
C THR A 26 -1.17 5.73 -1.74
N VAL A 27 -1.19 5.23 -2.97
CA VAL A 27 -0.40 5.74 -4.09
C VAL A 27 -1.36 6.25 -5.16
N SER A 28 -1.20 7.48 -5.60
CA SER A 28 -1.94 8.04 -6.74
C SER A 28 -0.99 8.58 -7.80
N LEU A 29 -1.38 8.41 -9.06
CA LEU A 29 -0.77 9.07 -10.21
C LEU A 29 -1.80 10.02 -10.79
N ASP A 30 -1.37 11.24 -11.11
CA ASP A 30 -2.24 12.22 -11.73
C ASP A 30 -2.22 12.07 -13.26
N ASP A 31 -3.37 12.32 -13.90
CA ASP A 31 -3.44 12.43 -15.35
C ASP A 31 -2.76 13.72 -15.80
N VAL A 32 -1.93 13.62 -16.85
CA VAL A 32 -1.20 14.76 -17.40
C VAL A 32 -1.44 14.85 -18.90
N GLU A 33 -1.98 16.00 -19.32
CA GLU A 33 -2.08 16.37 -20.72
C GLU A 33 -0.84 17.18 -21.11
N VAL A 34 -0.15 16.71 -22.15
CA VAL A 34 1.05 17.37 -22.69
C VAL A 34 0.86 17.66 -24.16
N ASP A 35 1.48 18.75 -24.63
CA ASP A 35 1.58 19.03 -26.06
C ASP A 35 2.46 17.96 -26.74
N GLY A 36 2.14 17.64 -28.00
CA GLY A 36 2.74 16.53 -28.75
C GLY A 36 4.23 16.68 -29.07
N TYR A 37 4.84 17.82 -28.73
CA TYR A 37 6.25 18.14 -28.97
C TYR A 37 7.08 18.32 -27.70
N THR A 38 6.54 17.98 -26.53
CA THR A 38 7.35 18.01 -25.31
C THR A 38 8.40 16.90 -25.32
N ALA A 39 9.64 17.24 -24.97
CA ALA A 39 10.71 16.26 -24.80
C ALA A 39 10.54 15.45 -23.50
N ASP A 40 9.87 16.03 -22.51
CA ASP A 40 9.70 15.46 -21.17
C ASP A 40 8.22 15.45 -20.76
N ILE A 41 7.76 14.32 -20.22
CA ILE A 41 6.43 14.16 -19.61
C ILE A 41 6.63 14.02 -18.11
N ILE A 42 6.10 14.97 -17.34
CA ILE A 42 6.19 14.98 -15.87
C ILE A 42 4.86 14.49 -15.32
N VAL A 43 4.86 13.30 -14.71
CA VAL A 43 3.67 12.72 -14.06
C VAL A 43 3.83 12.82 -12.54
N PRO A 44 2.99 13.60 -11.84
CA PRO A 44 3.00 13.66 -10.37
C PRO A 44 2.63 12.31 -9.76
N VAL A 45 3.38 11.91 -8.73
CA VAL A 45 3.07 10.74 -7.91
C VAL A 45 2.92 11.20 -6.48
N SER A 46 1.80 10.85 -5.85
CA SER A 46 1.57 11.10 -4.43
C SER A 46 1.59 9.78 -3.65
N LEU A 47 2.28 9.79 -2.51
CA LEU A 47 2.34 8.68 -1.56
C LEU A 47 1.86 9.19 -0.20
N SER A 48 0.84 8.55 0.36
CA SER A 48 0.42 8.75 1.75
C SER A 48 0.77 7.49 2.54
N ASN A 49 1.55 7.62 3.60
CA ASN A 49 1.94 6.54 4.52
C ASN A 49 1.80 7.02 5.98
N PRO A 50 0.59 7.37 6.44
CA PRO A 50 0.34 7.99 7.74
C PRO A 50 0.77 7.16 8.95
N SER A 51 0.91 5.84 8.79
CA SER A 51 1.31 4.92 9.87
C SER A 51 2.80 4.57 9.84
N ASP A 52 3.56 5.09 8.87
CA ASP A 52 4.96 4.72 8.61
C ASP A 52 5.19 3.19 8.51
N GLY A 53 4.14 2.42 8.20
CA GLY A 53 4.17 0.96 8.25
C GLY A 53 4.92 0.32 7.08
N VAL A 54 5.18 1.09 6.02
CA VAL A 54 5.90 0.64 4.82
C VAL A 54 7.20 1.43 4.68
N GLY A 55 8.33 0.72 4.58
CA GLY A 55 9.67 1.32 4.51
C GLY A 55 10.06 1.90 3.15
N GLY A 56 9.25 1.69 2.11
CA GLY A 56 9.48 2.20 0.77
C GLY A 56 8.51 1.62 -0.25
N PHE A 57 8.41 2.24 -1.42
CA PHE A 57 7.61 1.75 -2.56
C PHE A 57 8.47 1.76 -3.83
N GLN A 58 8.14 0.86 -4.75
CA GLN A 58 8.78 0.75 -6.07
C GLN A 58 7.67 0.61 -7.12
N PHE A 59 7.89 1.19 -8.29
CA PHE A 59 7.00 1.05 -9.44
C PHE A 59 7.79 0.88 -10.73
N ASP A 60 7.16 0.22 -11.70
CA ASP A 60 7.68 0.06 -13.05
C ASP A 60 6.87 0.96 -14.00
N VAL A 61 7.57 1.63 -14.92
CA VAL A 61 6.96 2.48 -15.95
C VAL A 61 7.05 1.77 -17.30
N ILE A 62 5.91 1.61 -17.97
CA ILE A 62 5.83 1.07 -19.32
C ILE A 62 5.20 2.14 -20.20
N ALA A 63 6.01 2.74 -21.08
CA ALA A 63 5.53 3.60 -22.14
C ALA A 63 5.20 2.72 -23.36
N LEU A 64 3.91 2.55 -23.65
CA LEU A 64 3.48 1.92 -24.89
C LEU A 64 3.31 3.00 -25.95
N PRO A 65 3.91 2.87 -27.15
CA PRO A 65 3.60 3.76 -28.25
C PRO A 65 2.11 3.62 -28.62
N ALA A 66 1.47 4.76 -28.90
CA ALA A 66 0.09 4.82 -29.39
C ALA A 66 -0.03 4.27 -30.82
#